data_AF-A0A2W4RRJ4-F1
#
_entry.id   AF-A0A2W4RRJ4-F1
#
_cell.length_a   1.000
_cell.length_b   1.000
_cell.length_c   1.000
_cell.angle_alpha   90.00
_cell.angle_beta   90.00
_cell.angle_gamma   90.00
#
_symmetry.space_group_name_H-M   'P 1'
#
loop_
_entity.id
_entity.type
_entity.pdbx_description
1 polymer ?
#
loop_
_entity_poly.entity_id
_entity_poly.type
_entity_poly.pdbx_seq_one_letter_code
_entity_poly.pdbx_strand_id
1 'polypeptide(L)'
;MKAAVEVLDEIFVRHRPAAQALADWGKAHRFAGSGDRAAIGNLVFDVLRRRLSLAARMGDDSTRALVLAAAPEALAMTAEEVAAAADGSEHALDPLTPSERAGLEREVREDAPLHIRADIPEWLVPSFERVFGDRVVEEGRALARRAPVDLRANTLKA
;
A
#
# COMPACT_ATOMS: atom_id res chain seq x y z
N MET A 1 11.54 -1.85 -3.87
CA MET A 1 10.41 -2.75 -3.53
C MET A 1 10.77 -3.75 -2.44
N LYS A 2 11.90 -4.48 -2.52
CA LYS A 2 12.34 -5.45 -1.48
C LYS A 2 12.33 -4.90 -0.05
N ALA A 3 12.89 -3.70 0.16
CA ALA A 3 12.85 -3.03 1.46
C ALA A 3 11.43 -2.81 2.02
N ALA A 4 10.43 -2.55 1.16
CA ALA A 4 9.04 -2.40 1.61
C ALA A 4 8.44 -3.74 2.04
N VAL A 5 8.82 -4.85 1.37
CA VAL A 5 8.43 -6.21 1.80
C VAL A 5 8.97 -6.49 3.20
N GLU A 6 10.26 -6.23 3.44
CA GLU A 6 10.89 -6.40 4.76
C GLU A 6 10.18 -5.61 5.86
N VAL A 7 9.85 -4.34 5.59
CA VAL A 7 9.13 -3.49 6.55
C VAL A 7 7.70 -4.00 6.78
N LEU A 8 6.99 -4.43 5.74
CA LEU A 8 5.64 -4.97 5.87
C LEU A 8 5.63 -6.32 6.60
N ASP A 9 6.66 -7.14 6.45
CA ASP A 9 6.80 -8.39 7.23
C ASP A 9 6.95 -8.08 8.73
N GLU A 10 7.76 -7.07 9.11
CA GLU A 10 7.82 -6.61 10.49
C GLU A 10 6.46 -6.11 11.02
N ILE A 11 5.64 -5.51 10.17
CA ILE A 11 4.31 -4.99 10.56
C ILE A 11 3.31 -6.14 10.69
N PHE A 12 3.19 -7.01 9.69
CA PHE A 12 2.15 -8.04 9.65
C PHE A 12 2.48 -9.27 10.47
N VAL A 13 3.75 -9.70 10.49
CA VAL A 13 4.16 -10.92 11.21
C VAL A 13 4.48 -10.61 12.67
N ARG A 14 5.11 -9.46 12.95
CA ARG A 14 5.52 -9.08 14.30
C ARG A 14 4.63 -8.03 14.94
N HIS A 15 3.52 -7.65 14.29
CA HIS A 15 2.53 -6.70 14.78
C HIS A 15 3.13 -5.36 15.23
N ARG A 16 4.20 -4.91 14.55
CA ARG A 16 4.87 -3.66 14.89
C ARG A 16 4.14 -2.45 14.31
N PRO A 17 4.05 -1.33 15.04
CA PRO A 17 3.54 -0.09 14.48
C PRO A 17 4.36 0.36 13.26
N ALA A 18 3.68 0.75 12.18
CA ALA A 18 4.32 1.10 10.91
C ALA A 18 5.39 2.19 11.04
N ALA A 19 5.11 3.25 11.81
CA ALA A 19 6.06 4.34 12.04
C ALA A 19 7.36 3.85 12.69
N GLN A 20 7.26 2.91 13.63
CA GLN A 20 8.42 2.36 14.32
C GLN A 20 9.21 1.41 13.39
N ALA A 21 8.52 0.56 12.63
CA ALA A 21 9.15 -0.35 11.68
C ALA A 21 9.94 0.43 10.61
N LEU A 22 9.35 1.49 10.04
CA LEU A 22 10.03 2.38 9.07
C LEU A 22 11.22 3.12 9.69
N ALA A 23 11.06 3.63 10.92
CA ALA A 23 12.15 4.33 11.61
C ALA A 23 13.34 3.41 11.88
N ASP A 24 13.10 2.19 12.33
CA ASP A 24 14.18 1.24 12.63
C ASP A 24 14.83 0.69 11.36
N TRP A 25 14.05 0.41 10.31
CA TRP A 25 14.59 0.08 8.99
C TRP A 25 15.52 1.20 8.49
N GLY A 26 15.10 2.46 8.62
CA GLY A 26 15.92 3.60 8.25
C GLY A 26 17.20 3.77 9.07
N LYS A 27 17.22 3.39 10.35
CA LYS A 27 18.44 3.40 11.17
C LYS A 27 19.41 2.30 10.72
N ALA A 28 18.90 1.11 10.40
CA ALA A 28 19.71 0.00 9.91
C ALA A 28 20.29 0.29 8.51
N HIS A 29 19.58 1.05 7.68
CA HIS A 29 19.98 1.39 6.31
C HIS A 29 20.48 2.84 6.21
N ARG A 30 21.63 3.12 6.83
CA ARG A 30 22.22 4.48 6.88
C ARG A 30 22.52 5.11 5.51
N PHE A 31 22.68 4.30 4.48
CA PHE A 31 22.94 4.76 3.11
C PHE A 31 21.67 5.15 2.35
N ALA A 32 20.48 4.74 2.82
CA ALA A 32 19.22 5.15 2.23
C ALA A 32 18.99 6.64 2.47
N GLY A 33 18.91 7.41 1.38
CA GLY A 33 18.70 8.85 1.41
C GLY A 33 17.27 9.21 1.80
N SER A 34 16.98 10.52 1.88
CA SER A 34 15.62 11.02 2.14
C SER A 34 14.62 10.58 1.07
N GLY A 35 15.04 10.55 -0.20
CA GLY A 35 14.23 10.06 -1.32
C GLY A 35 13.85 8.58 -1.19
N ASP A 36 14.83 7.71 -0.89
CA ASP A 36 14.59 6.28 -0.70
C ASP A 36 13.63 6.02 0.45
N ARG A 37 13.85 6.70 1.59
CA ARG A 37 12.99 6.59 2.77
C ARG A 37 11.57 7.04 2.48
N ALA A 38 11.41 8.13 1.72
CA ALA A 38 10.10 8.61 1.30
C ALA A 38 9.40 7.62 0.37
N ALA A 39 10.10 7.09 -0.63
CA ALA A 39 9.55 6.10 -1.56
C ALA A 39 9.11 4.81 -0.86
N ILE A 40 9.94 4.29 0.06
CA ILE A 40 9.62 3.09 0.84
C ILE A 40 8.45 3.36 1.80
N GLY A 41 8.47 4.48 2.52
CA GLY A 41 7.38 4.86 3.42
C GLY A 41 6.05 5.00 2.67
N ASN A 42 6.06 5.68 1.54
CA ASN A 42 4.90 5.82 0.66
C ASN A 42 4.34 4.46 0.23
N LEU A 43 5.21 3.57 -0.26
CA LEU A 43 4.82 2.23 -0.68
C LEU A 43 4.23 1.39 0.47
N VAL A 44 4.85 1.43 1.66
CA VAL A 44 4.36 0.73 2.86
C VAL A 44 2.97 1.25 3.26
N PHE A 45 2.79 2.57 3.37
CA PHE A 45 1.49 3.13 3.76
C PHE A 45 0.41 2.91 2.69
N ASP A 46 0.77 2.93 1.42
CA ASP A 46 -0.16 2.64 0.33
C ASP A 46 -0.65 1.19 0.36
N VAL A 47 0.22 0.23 0.73
CA VAL A 47 -0.19 -1.15 1.02
C VAL A 47 -1.15 -1.20 2.20
N LEU A 48 -0.81 -0.55 3.32
CA LEU A 48 -1.64 -0.60 4.53
C LEU A 48 -3.03 0.00 4.32
N ARG A 49 -3.15 1.07 3.54
CA ARG A 49 -4.43 1.72 3.24
C ARG A 49 -5.31 0.90 2.29
N ARG A 50 -4.72 0.05 1.44
CA ARG A 50 -5.43 -0.62 0.34
C ARG A 50 -5.27 -2.14 0.34
N ARG A 51 -4.94 -2.73 1.50
CA ARG A 51 -4.54 -4.14 1.58
C ARG A 51 -5.56 -5.08 0.96
N LEU A 52 -6.86 -4.85 1.20
CA LEU A 52 -7.91 -5.79 0.82
C LEU A 52 -8.11 -5.78 -0.70
N SER A 53 -8.20 -4.60 -1.29
CA SER A 53 -8.34 -4.45 -2.74
C SER A 53 -7.10 -4.95 -3.49
N LEU A 54 -5.91 -4.67 -2.97
CA LEU A 54 -4.64 -5.16 -3.54
C LEU A 54 -4.55 -6.69 -3.47
N ALA A 55 -4.86 -7.29 -2.33
CA ALA A 55 -4.89 -8.75 -2.18
C ALA A 55 -5.91 -9.40 -3.12
N ALA A 56 -7.11 -8.81 -3.25
CA ALA A 56 -8.14 -9.32 -4.15
C ALA A 56 -7.72 -9.24 -5.63
N ARG A 57 -7.03 -8.17 -6.05
CA ARG A 57 -6.48 -8.04 -7.41
C ARG A 57 -5.42 -9.10 -7.68
N MET A 58 -4.51 -9.31 -6.74
CA MET A 58 -3.42 -10.28 -6.90
C MET A 58 -3.88 -11.73 -6.75
N GLY A 59 -4.96 -11.97 -5.98
CA GLY A 59 -5.33 -13.31 -5.52
C GLY A 59 -4.35 -13.87 -4.48
N ASP A 60 -3.57 -13.00 -3.85
CA ASP A 60 -2.53 -13.31 -2.85
C ASP A 60 -2.39 -12.10 -1.91
N ASP A 61 -2.39 -12.35 -0.60
CA ASP A 61 -2.25 -11.33 0.44
C ASP A 61 -0.85 -11.28 1.07
N SER A 62 0.12 -11.99 0.48
CA SER A 62 1.53 -11.92 0.85
C SER A 62 2.09 -10.49 0.73
N THR A 63 3.07 -10.16 1.57
CA THR A 63 3.73 -8.85 1.54
C THR A 63 4.35 -8.54 0.18
N ARG A 64 4.90 -9.55 -0.49
CA ARG A 64 5.39 -9.46 -1.87
C ARG A 64 4.28 -9.05 -2.84
N ALA A 65 3.17 -9.79 -2.88
CA ALA A 65 2.08 -9.52 -3.80
C ALA A 65 1.49 -8.11 -3.58
N LEU A 66 1.30 -7.73 -2.32
CA LEU A 66 0.80 -6.40 -1.94
C LEU A 66 1.74 -5.28 -2.38
N VAL A 67 3.05 -5.45 -2.19
CA VAL A 67 4.05 -4.46 -2.63
C VAL A 67 4.05 -4.30 -4.14
N LEU A 68 4.01 -5.41 -4.89
CA LEU A 68 3.93 -5.38 -6.35
C LEU A 68 2.67 -4.64 -6.80
N ALA A 69 1.51 -4.96 -6.21
CA ALA A 69 0.23 -4.35 -6.57
C ALA A 69 0.14 -2.84 -6.25
N ALA A 70 0.82 -2.40 -5.18
CA ALA A 70 0.84 -0.99 -4.77
C ALA A 70 1.86 -0.15 -5.54
N ALA A 71 2.93 -0.76 -6.08
CA ALA A 71 4.04 -0.07 -6.73
C ALA A 71 3.63 0.88 -7.87
N PRO A 72 2.67 0.53 -8.76
CA PRO A 72 2.27 1.43 -9.85
C PRO A 72 1.83 2.81 -9.37
N GLU A 73 0.96 2.88 -8.36
CA GLU A 73 0.51 4.14 -7.79
C GLU A 73 1.56 4.74 -6.84
N ALA A 74 2.23 3.89 -6.07
CA ALA A 74 3.11 4.37 -5.02
C ALA A 74 4.38 5.05 -5.56
N LEU A 75 4.90 4.50 -6.67
CA LEU A 75 6.16 4.85 -7.29
C LEU A 75 6.00 5.43 -8.70
N ALA A 76 4.75 5.65 -9.16
CA ALA A 76 4.42 6.14 -10.50
C ALA A 76 5.03 5.27 -11.62
N MET A 77 4.81 3.97 -11.54
CA MET A 77 5.35 2.97 -12.47
C MET A 77 4.23 2.30 -13.28
N THR A 78 4.51 1.88 -14.52
CA THR A 78 3.64 0.96 -15.25
C THR A 78 3.80 -0.48 -14.77
N ALA A 79 2.90 -1.39 -15.18
CA ALA A 79 3.03 -2.81 -14.86
C ALA A 79 4.33 -3.41 -15.45
N GLU A 80 4.73 -2.96 -16.64
CA GLU A 80 5.97 -3.36 -17.30
C GLU A 80 7.20 -2.86 -16.54
N GLU A 81 7.18 -1.62 -16.06
CA GLU A 81 8.26 -1.06 -15.25
C GLU A 81 8.38 -1.79 -13.90
N VAL A 82 7.26 -2.13 -13.26
CA VAL A 82 7.27 -2.95 -12.04
C VAL A 82 7.89 -4.32 -12.32
N ALA A 83 7.52 -4.95 -13.43
CA ALA A 83 8.10 -6.22 -13.83
C ALA A 83 9.60 -6.13 -14.15
N ALA A 84 10.04 -5.04 -14.76
CA ALA A 84 11.46 -4.79 -15.06
C ALA A 84 12.28 -4.51 -13.79
N ALA A 85 11.70 -3.81 -12.81
CA ALA A 85 12.35 -3.51 -11.53
C ALA A 85 12.41 -4.72 -10.56
N ALA A 86 11.73 -5.81 -10.88
CA ALA A 86 11.85 -7.08 -10.20
C ALA A 86 12.73 -8.03 -11.03
N ASP A 87 14.02 -7.72 -11.11
CA ASP A 87 15.00 -8.45 -11.93
C ASP A 87 15.82 -9.48 -11.14
N GLY A 88 15.59 -9.61 -9.83
CA GLY A 88 16.35 -10.49 -8.94
C GLY A 88 17.75 -9.97 -8.55
N SER A 89 18.10 -8.73 -8.89
CA SER A 89 19.32 -8.09 -8.36
C SER A 89 19.27 -7.94 -6.83
N GLU A 90 20.42 -7.65 -6.19
CA GLU A 90 20.61 -7.69 -4.74
C GLU A 90 19.49 -6.99 -3.91
N HIS A 91 18.99 -5.86 -4.41
CA HIS A 91 17.95 -5.05 -3.75
C HIS A 91 16.60 -5.07 -4.48
N ALA A 92 16.47 -5.88 -5.53
CA ALA A 92 15.23 -6.10 -6.25
C ALA A 92 14.49 -7.34 -5.74
N LEU A 93 13.22 -7.42 -6.11
CA LEU A 93 12.44 -8.64 -5.95
C LEU A 93 12.79 -9.62 -7.07
N ASP A 94 12.60 -10.92 -6.83
CA ASP A 94 12.71 -11.92 -7.89
C ASP A 94 11.71 -11.67 -9.02
N PRO A 95 12.02 -12.10 -10.26
CA PRO A 95 11.13 -11.97 -11.42
C PRO A 95 9.68 -12.37 -11.13
N LEU A 96 8.75 -11.56 -11.67
CA LEU A 96 7.33 -11.81 -11.49
C LEU A 96 6.90 -13.14 -12.11
N THR A 97 6.10 -13.87 -11.35
CA THR A 97 5.33 -15.01 -11.82
C THR A 97 4.24 -14.59 -12.81
N PRO A 98 3.73 -15.52 -13.65
CA PRO A 98 2.61 -15.22 -14.55
C PRO A 98 1.35 -14.73 -13.81
N SER A 99 1.07 -15.27 -12.62
CA SER A 99 -0.05 -14.83 -11.78
C SER A 99 0.13 -13.41 -11.26
N GLU A 100 1.35 -13.02 -10.85
CA GLU A 100 1.63 -11.66 -10.40
C GLU A 100 1.49 -10.65 -11.55
N ARG A 101 1.96 -10.99 -12.75
CA ARG A 101 1.78 -10.15 -13.94
C ARG A 101 0.30 -9.93 -14.25
N ALA A 102 -0.47 -11.01 -14.29
CA ALA A 102 -1.91 -10.91 -14.50
C ALA A 102 -2.63 -10.13 -13.37
N GLY A 103 -2.13 -10.21 -12.14
CA GLY A 103 -2.66 -9.47 -10.99
C GLY A 103 -2.46 -7.96 -11.10
N LEU A 104 -1.34 -7.51 -11.68
CA LEU A 104 -1.07 -6.08 -11.89
C LEU A 104 -2.07 -5.42 -12.85
N GLU A 105 -2.52 -6.17 -13.86
CA GLU A 105 -3.49 -5.72 -14.87
C GLU A 105 -4.95 -5.88 -14.42
N ARG A 106 -5.20 -6.66 -13.36
CA ARG A 106 -6.56 -6.96 -12.89
C ARG A 106 -7.14 -5.81 -12.07
N GLU A 107 -8.43 -5.55 -12.24
CA GLU A 107 -9.22 -4.69 -11.36
C GLU A 107 -9.97 -5.49 -10.28
N VAL A 108 -10.34 -4.82 -9.18
CA VAL A 108 -11.23 -5.44 -8.19
C VAL A 108 -12.60 -5.64 -8.82
N ARG A 109 -13.11 -6.87 -8.76
CA ARG A 109 -14.43 -7.21 -9.32
C ARG A 109 -15.53 -6.40 -8.64
N GLU A 110 -16.53 -5.97 -9.40
CA GLU A 110 -17.66 -5.20 -8.88
C GLU A 110 -18.51 -5.99 -7.88
N ASP A 111 -18.54 -7.31 -8.02
CA ASP A 111 -19.24 -8.25 -7.12
C ASP A 111 -18.42 -8.65 -5.88
N ALA A 112 -17.21 -8.11 -5.71
CA ALA A 112 -16.45 -8.32 -4.49
C ALA A 112 -17.19 -7.72 -3.27
N PRO A 113 -17.04 -8.33 -2.07
CA PRO A 113 -17.62 -7.80 -0.84
C PRO A 113 -17.30 -6.31 -0.61
N LEU A 114 -18.25 -5.57 -0.02
CA LEU A 114 -18.13 -4.13 0.21
C LEU A 114 -16.84 -3.75 0.93
N HIS A 115 -16.47 -4.50 1.97
CA HIS A 115 -15.27 -4.23 2.76
C HIS A 115 -13.97 -4.30 1.93
N ILE A 116 -13.92 -5.18 0.93
CA ILE A 116 -12.80 -5.29 -0.02
C ILE A 116 -12.81 -4.10 -0.98
N ARG A 117 -13.96 -3.79 -1.57
CA ARG A 117 -14.10 -2.68 -2.53
C ARG A 117 -13.82 -1.30 -1.91
N ALA A 118 -14.08 -1.18 -0.62
CA ALA A 118 -13.93 0.04 0.17
C ALA A 118 -12.63 0.10 1.00
N ASP A 119 -11.82 -0.97 1.00
CA ASP A 119 -10.61 -1.11 1.84
C ASP A 119 -10.84 -0.81 3.33
N ILE A 120 -11.95 -1.31 3.87
CA ILE A 120 -12.27 -1.21 5.30
C ILE A 120 -12.31 -2.59 5.94
N PRO A 121 -12.00 -2.72 7.25
CA PRO A 121 -12.27 -3.94 7.99
C PRO A 121 -13.73 -4.39 7.86
N GLU A 122 -13.97 -5.70 7.67
CA GLU A 122 -15.32 -6.25 7.47
C GLU A 122 -16.30 -5.86 8.57
N TRP A 123 -15.86 -5.88 9.83
CA TRP A 123 -16.69 -5.53 10.98
C TRP A 123 -17.14 -4.06 10.99
N LEU A 124 -16.53 -3.19 10.19
CA LEU A 124 -16.94 -1.79 10.03
C LEU A 124 -18.03 -1.59 8.97
N VAL A 125 -18.33 -2.58 8.13
CA VAL A 125 -19.34 -2.45 7.06
C VAL A 125 -20.69 -1.94 7.60
N PRO A 126 -21.29 -2.52 8.67
CA PRO A 126 -22.58 -2.04 9.16
C PRO A 126 -22.54 -0.59 9.66
N SER A 127 -21.38 -0.13 10.14
CA SER A 127 -21.19 1.26 10.57
C SER A 127 -21.05 2.21 9.39
N PHE A 128 -20.33 1.80 8.35
CA PHE A 128 -20.20 2.57 7.12
C PHE A 128 -21.54 2.64 6.38
N GLU A 129 -22.29 1.55 6.29
CA GLU A 129 -23.62 1.53 5.66
C GLU A 129 -24.60 2.46 6.38
N ARG A 130 -24.58 2.46 7.72
CA ARG A 130 -25.43 3.35 8.52
C ARG A 130 -25.15 4.84 8.28
N VAL A 131 -23.89 5.22 8.01
CA VAL A 131 -23.50 6.63 7.84
C VAL A 131 -23.53 7.07 6.37
N PHE A 132 -23.12 6.20 5.46
CA PHE A 132 -22.88 6.54 4.05
C PHE A 132 -23.87 5.91 3.08
N GLY A 133 -24.66 4.92 3.49
CA GLY A 133 -25.58 4.19 2.63
C GLY A 133 -24.87 3.62 1.40
N ASP A 134 -25.39 3.91 0.21
CA ASP A 134 -24.83 3.43 -1.06
C ASP A 134 -23.42 3.99 -1.38
N ARG A 135 -22.94 4.99 -0.62
CA ARG A 135 -21.62 5.61 -0.81
C ARG A 135 -20.48 4.93 -0.03
N VAL A 136 -20.71 3.80 0.62
CA VAL A 136 -19.68 3.06 1.40
C VAL A 136 -18.39 2.87 0.61
N VAL A 137 -18.49 2.46 -0.66
CA VAL A 137 -17.32 2.20 -1.51
C VAL A 137 -16.61 3.50 -1.90
N GLU A 138 -17.36 4.55 -2.23
CA GLU A 138 -16.81 5.87 -2.56
C GLU A 138 -16.01 6.44 -1.37
N GLU A 139 -16.62 6.45 -0.19
CA GLU A 139 -16.05 7.03 1.02
C GLU A 139 -14.87 6.20 1.56
N GLY A 140 -14.98 4.86 1.52
CA GLY A 140 -13.86 3.98 1.89
C GLY A 140 -12.65 4.17 0.97
N ARG A 141 -12.87 4.23 -0.35
CA ARG A 141 -11.80 4.55 -1.31
C ARG A 141 -11.22 5.93 -1.08
N ALA A 142 -12.04 6.92 -0.73
CA ALA A 142 -11.56 8.26 -0.42
C ALA A 142 -10.65 8.28 0.82
N LEU A 143 -11.00 7.53 1.88
CA LEU A 143 -10.18 7.34 3.08
C LEU A 143 -8.87 6.58 2.82
N ALA A 144 -8.88 5.67 1.84
CA ALA A 144 -7.70 4.89 1.46
C ALA A 144 -6.69 5.68 0.61
N ARG A 145 -7.02 6.89 0.15
CA ARG A 145 -6.08 7.78 -0.57
C ARG A 145 -5.06 8.39 0.38
N ARG A 146 -3.95 8.88 -0.18
CA ARG A 146 -2.98 9.69 0.57
C ARG A 146 -3.64 10.98 1.04
N ALA A 147 -3.55 11.25 2.34
CA ALA A 147 -4.07 12.48 2.92
C ALA A 147 -3.27 13.70 2.38
N PRO A 148 -3.96 14.82 2.05
CA PRO A 148 -3.28 16.06 1.74
C PRO A 148 -2.55 16.63 2.97
N VAL A 149 -1.64 17.57 2.75
CA VAL A 149 -0.97 18.30 3.83
C VAL A 149 -1.81 19.53 4.17
N ASP A 150 -2.43 19.52 5.35
CA ASP A 150 -3.14 20.66 5.89
C ASP A 150 -2.19 21.55 6.70
N LEU A 151 -2.02 22.81 6.28
CA LEU A 151 -1.19 23.79 6.98
C LEU A 151 -2.06 24.85 7.64
N ARG A 152 -1.76 25.19 8.90
CA ARG A 152 -2.39 26.30 9.61
C ARG A 152 -1.36 27.39 9.94
N ALA A 153 -1.50 28.56 9.32
CA ALA A 153 -0.66 29.72 9.61
C ALA A 153 -0.98 30.30 11.00
N ASN A 154 0.06 30.67 11.75
CA ASN A 154 -0.10 31.39 13.00
C ASN A 154 -0.16 32.90 12.72
N THR A 155 -1.37 33.46 12.71
CA THR A 155 -1.63 34.87 12.41
C THR A 155 -1.10 35.86 13.44
N LEU A 156 -0.55 35.39 14.58
CA LEU A 156 0.14 36.24 15.56
C LEU A 156 1.62 36.47 15.20
N LYS A 157 2.16 35.74 14.23
CA LYS A 157 3.59 35.78 13.86
C LYS A 157 3.84 36.07 12.37
N ALA A 158 2.83 35.95 11.52
CA ALA A 158 2.89 36.13 10.08
C ALA A 158 1.64 36.86 9.58
#